data_AF-A0A8S2QJL6-F1
#
_entry.id   AF-A0A8S2QJL6-F1
#
_cell.length_a   1.000
_cell.length_b   1.000
_cell.length_c   1.000
_cell.angle_alpha   90.00
_cell.angle_beta   90.00
_cell.angle_gamma   90.00
#
_symmetry.space_group_name_H-M   'P 1'
#
loop_
_entity.id
_entity.type
_entity.pdbx_description
1 polymer ?
#
loop_
_entity_poly.entity_id
_entity_poly.type
_entity_poly.pdbx_seq_one_letter_code
_entity_poly.pdbx_strand_id
1 'polypeptide(L)'
;MCWSSTLNSFIIITGKNGVFLMNENLTSLECIQPIEKKQWLSCTCSDSTLFLTTNESGSNIFQFNLLSSFHFMKQWKSPQSCNYDELINNIAYNNETLALIIENRNNRIKRIELRSSSTFDPLWSTTFNAAYGFAPWKNRACVLKHNEWLVIDHNNSHLLHVSKDGHVKTKRSYEPTVNNAVLLGTNILAIKTADNVNCYRI
;
A
#
# COMPACT_ATOMS: atom_id res chain seq x y z
N MET A 1 4.37 6.35 2.79
CA MET A 1 5.60 6.78 2.11
C MET A 1 5.86 5.80 0.98
N CYS A 2 6.25 6.27 -0.19
CA CYS A 2 6.70 5.46 -1.33
C CYS A 2 7.89 6.13 -2.02
N TRP A 3 8.71 5.37 -2.73
CA TRP A 3 9.85 5.87 -3.50
C TRP A 3 9.45 6.09 -4.96
N SER A 4 9.77 7.27 -5.52
CA SER A 4 9.62 7.55 -6.94
C SER A 4 11.00 7.58 -7.59
N SER A 5 11.27 6.63 -8.49
CA SER A 5 12.50 6.60 -9.28
C SER A 5 12.59 7.80 -10.23
N THR A 6 11.47 8.21 -10.80
CA THR A 6 11.39 9.36 -11.72
C THR A 6 11.76 10.67 -11.07
N LEU A 7 11.34 10.89 -9.82
CA LEU A 7 11.69 12.09 -9.07
C LEU A 7 12.97 11.92 -8.24
N ASN A 8 13.56 10.72 -8.22
CA ASN A 8 14.63 10.33 -7.30
C ASN A 8 14.36 10.79 -5.85
N SER A 9 13.13 10.56 -5.37
CA SER A 9 12.63 11.14 -4.13
C SER A 9 11.63 10.21 -3.44
N PHE A 10 11.59 10.30 -2.10
CA PHE A 10 10.49 9.77 -1.31
C PHE A 10 9.29 10.72 -1.34
N ILE A 11 8.11 10.14 -1.56
CA ILE A 11 6.82 10.80 -1.41
C ILE A 11 6.24 10.40 -0.05
N ILE A 12 6.03 11.37 0.82
CA ILE A 12 5.62 11.18 2.21
C ILE A 12 4.24 11.80 2.42
N ILE A 13 3.29 10.99 2.86
CA ILE A 13 2.02 11.47 3.40
C ILE A 13 2.15 11.62 4.91
N THR A 14 1.64 12.71 5.48
CA THR A 14 1.65 12.93 6.93
C THR A 14 0.22 13.04 7.47
N GLY A 15 0.05 12.76 8.76
CA GLY A 15 -1.26 12.85 9.44
C GLY A 15 -1.87 14.27 9.51
N LYS A 16 -1.12 15.30 9.07
CA LYS A 16 -1.62 16.68 8.87
C LYS A 16 -2.01 16.95 7.41
N ASN A 17 -2.30 15.90 6.65
CA ASN A 17 -2.99 15.95 5.34
C ASN A 17 -2.18 16.54 4.19
N GLY A 18 -0.87 16.74 4.35
CA GLY A 18 0.03 17.16 3.28
C GLY A 18 0.74 15.98 2.63
N VAL A 19 1.07 16.13 1.35
CA VAL A 19 2.00 15.26 0.63
C VAL A 19 3.31 16.01 0.46
N PHE A 20 4.41 15.34 0.78
CA PHE A 20 5.74 15.95 0.83
C PHE A 20 6.72 15.18 -0.03
N LEU A 21 7.71 15.89 -0.56
CA LEU A 21 8.89 15.32 -1.19
C LEU A 21 10.09 15.39 -0.27
N MET A 22 10.87 14.33 -0.29
CA MET A 22 12.16 14.24 0.35
C MET A 22 13.14 13.60 -0.63
N ASN A 23 14.17 14.34 -1.03
CA ASN A 23 15.26 13.84 -1.85
C ASN A 23 16.56 13.85 -1.06
N GLU A 24 17.61 13.21 -1.58
CA GLU A 24 18.90 13.08 -0.88
C GLU A 24 19.59 14.42 -0.62
N ASN A 25 19.30 15.44 -1.44
CA ASN A 25 19.87 16.77 -1.33
C ASN A 25 19.06 17.69 -0.40
N LEU A 26 17.83 17.32 -0.07
CA LEU A 26 16.92 18.12 0.73
C LEU A 26 17.18 17.84 2.21
N THR A 27 17.58 18.89 2.93
CA THR A 27 17.66 18.87 4.40
C THR A 27 16.29 19.00 5.07
N SER A 28 15.21 19.20 4.30
CA SER A 28 13.85 19.42 4.78
C SER A 28 12.78 18.84 3.85
N LEU A 29 11.58 18.62 4.38
CA LEU A 29 10.43 18.14 3.59
C LEU A 29 9.82 19.31 2.78
N GLU A 30 9.71 19.14 1.47
CA GLU A 30 9.01 20.10 0.61
C GLU A 30 7.54 19.70 0.45
N CYS A 31 6.61 20.60 0.73
CA CYS A 31 5.18 20.32 0.56
C CYS A 31 4.75 20.46 -0.90
N ILE A 32 4.12 19.42 -1.45
CA ILE A 32 3.52 19.44 -2.78
C ILE A 32 2.21 20.22 -2.74
N GLN A 33 2.27 21.51 -3.08
CA GLN A 33 1.10 22.41 -3.04
C GLN A 33 -0.06 22.02 -3.99
N PRO A 34 0.19 21.47 -5.19
CA PRO A 34 -0.91 21.13 -6.11
C PRO A 34 -1.87 20.06 -5.59
N ILE A 35 -1.47 19.25 -4.60
CA ILE A 35 -2.32 18.22 -4.03
C ILE A 35 -3.13 18.81 -2.88
N GLU A 36 -4.44 18.86 -3.05
CA GLU A 36 -5.37 19.33 -2.02
C GLU A 36 -5.17 18.55 -0.72
N LYS A 37 -5.23 19.26 0.41
CA LYS A 37 -5.10 18.64 1.73
C LYS A 37 -6.32 17.77 2.01
N LYS A 38 -6.13 16.46 2.05
CA LYS A 38 -7.14 15.46 2.45
C LYS A 38 -6.55 14.52 3.49
N GLN A 39 -7.42 13.78 4.18
CA GLN A 39 -6.98 12.72 5.07
C GLN A 39 -6.44 11.56 4.26
N TRP A 40 -5.17 11.64 3.85
CA TRP A 40 -4.49 10.59 3.09
C TRP A 40 -4.09 9.44 4.01
N LEU A 41 -4.33 8.19 3.58
CA LEU A 41 -4.03 6.98 4.37
C LEU A 41 -2.80 6.22 3.84
N SER A 42 -2.73 5.99 2.54
CA SER A 42 -1.64 5.25 1.90
C SER A 42 -1.29 5.85 0.54
N CYS A 43 -0.07 5.61 0.10
CA CYS A 43 0.43 6.05 -1.19
C CYS A 43 1.30 4.98 -1.86
N THR A 44 1.29 4.97 -3.18
CA THR A 44 2.23 4.23 -4.04
C THR A 44 2.42 5.00 -5.34
N CYS A 45 3.47 4.72 -6.09
CA CYS A 45 3.67 5.32 -7.41
C CYS A 45 4.18 4.32 -8.43
N SER A 46 3.86 4.59 -9.69
CA SER A 46 4.59 4.09 -10.85
C SER A 46 5.64 5.13 -11.26
N ASP A 47 6.26 4.95 -12.42
CA ASP A 47 7.21 5.93 -12.97
C ASP A 47 6.53 7.26 -13.32
N SER A 48 5.27 7.26 -13.73
CA SER A 48 4.57 8.47 -14.19
C SER A 48 3.45 8.94 -13.27
N THR A 49 3.02 8.09 -12.34
CA THR A 49 1.76 8.28 -11.63
C THR A 49 1.92 8.09 -10.13
N LEU A 50 1.37 9.00 -9.34
CA LEU A 50 1.16 8.84 -7.91
C LEU A 50 -0.30 8.43 -7.65
N PHE A 51 -0.46 7.41 -6.80
CA PHE A 51 -1.76 6.95 -6.30
C PHE A 51 -1.87 7.24 -4.80
N LEU A 52 -2.96 7.86 -4.38
CA LEU A 52 -3.25 8.18 -2.97
C LEU A 52 -4.62 7.60 -2.56
N THR A 53 -4.71 7.04 -1.36
CA THR A 53 -5.99 6.59 -0.78
C THR A 53 -6.45 7.52 0.33
N THR A 54 -7.77 7.72 0.49
CA THR A 54 -8.34 8.47 1.62
C THR A 54 -8.53 7.61 2.87
N ASN A 55 -8.46 8.22 4.05
CA ASN A 55 -8.65 7.61 5.37
C ASN A 55 -10.11 7.73 5.83
N GLU A 56 -11.03 7.17 5.05
CA GLU A 56 -12.46 7.19 5.34
C GLU A 56 -13.11 5.89 4.84
N SER A 57 -14.23 5.50 5.44
CA SER A 57 -15.06 4.40 4.93
C SER A 57 -15.55 4.74 3.52
N GLY A 58 -15.52 3.78 2.60
CA GLY A 58 -15.69 4.04 1.18
C GLY A 58 -14.48 4.76 0.58
N SER A 59 -13.27 4.36 0.98
CA SER A 59 -12.02 5.02 0.61
C SER A 59 -11.92 5.29 -0.89
N ASN A 60 -11.56 6.52 -1.23
CA ASN A 60 -11.33 6.95 -2.60
C ASN A 60 -9.87 6.69 -3.00
N ILE A 61 -9.61 6.46 -4.28
CA ILE A 61 -8.26 6.45 -4.85
C ILE A 61 -8.11 7.61 -5.82
N PHE A 62 -7.08 8.42 -5.62
CA PHE A 62 -6.73 9.56 -6.46
C PHE A 62 -5.47 9.26 -7.26
N GLN A 63 -5.48 9.64 -8.53
CA GLN A 63 -4.38 9.51 -9.46
C GLN A 63 -3.84 10.90 -9.81
N PHE A 64 -2.52 11.08 -9.69
CA PHE A 64 -1.82 12.32 -10.04
C PHE A 64 -0.66 12.03 -10.98
N ASN A 65 -0.41 12.93 -11.93
CA ASN A 65 0.71 12.83 -12.86
C ASN A 65 1.98 13.39 -12.20
N LEU A 66 3.00 12.54 -12.01
CA LEU A 66 4.27 12.94 -11.42
C LEU A 66 5.07 13.93 -12.29
N LEU A 67 5.03 13.74 -13.61
CA LEU A 67 5.79 14.53 -14.58
C LEU A 67 5.18 15.91 -14.83
N SER A 68 3.88 16.07 -14.54
CA SER A 68 3.14 17.33 -14.71
C SER A 68 2.88 18.01 -13.37
N SER A 69 3.89 18.08 -12.50
CA SER A 69 3.81 18.75 -11.19
C SER A 69 2.62 18.29 -10.34
N PHE A 70 2.37 16.97 -10.31
CA PHE A 70 1.27 16.36 -9.55
C PHE A 70 -0.12 16.82 -9.99
N HIS A 71 -0.32 17.10 -11.29
CA HIS A 71 -1.64 17.41 -11.81
C HIS A 71 -2.61 16.24 -11.56
N PHE A 72 -3.81 16.56 -11.06
CA PHE A 72 -4.86 15.57 -10.85
C PHE A 72 -5.31 14.95 -12.18
N MET A 73 -5.33 13.63 -12.26
CA MET A 73 -5.74 12.91 -13.47
C MET A 73 -7.14 12.32 -13.33
N LYS A 74 -7.36 11.52 -12.28
CA LYS A 74 -8.55 10.69 -12.13
C LYS A 74 -8.80 10.37 -10.66
N GLN A 75 -10.06 10.10 -10.34
CA GLN A 75 -10.47 9.58 -9.04
C GLN A 75 -11.37 8.36 -9.24
N TRP A 76 -11.09 7.30 -8.50
CA TRP A 76 -12.01 6.18 -8.30
C TRP A 76 -12.71 6.36 -6.96
N LYS A 77 -14.04 6.41 -7.00
CA LYS A 77 -14.88 6.62 -5.81
C LYS A 77 -15.51 5.32 -5.34
N SER A 78 -15.89 5.21 -4.08
CA SER A 78 -16.77 4.13 -3.63
C SER A 78 -18.10 4.20 -4.40
N PRO A 79 -18.67 3.06 -4.86
CA PRO A 79 -18.29 1.67 -4.56
C PRO A 79 -17.29 1.07 -5.57
N GLN A 80 -16.78 1.87 -6.51
CA GLN A 80 -15.81 1.40 -7.51
C GLN A 80 -14.46 1.07 -6.87
N SER A 81 -13.96 1.91 -5.96
CA SER A 81 -12.68 1.74 -5.23
C SER A 81 -12.72 0.60 -4.20
N CYS A 82 -13.71 0.66 -3.31
CA CYS A 82 -14.09 -0.37 -2.34
C CYS A 82 -15.56 -0.14 -1.94
N ASN A 83 -16.18 -1.04 -1.18
CA ASN A 83 -17.54 -0.82 -0.69
C ASN A 83 -17.60 0.37 0.29
N TYR A 84 -18.80 0.92 0.49
CA TYR A 84 -19.02 2.10 1.34
C TYR A 84 -18.63 1.91 2.81
N ASP A 85 -18.66 0.66 3.29
CA ASP A 85 -18.29 0.28 4.66
C ASP A 85 -16.89 -0.34 4.75
N GLU A 86 -16.13 -0.26 3.66
CA GLU A 86 -14.75 -0.73 3.56
C GLU A 86 -13.73 0.41 3.63
N LEU A 87 -12.51 0.09 4.06
CA LEU A 87 -11.37 0.98 4.11
C LEU A 87 -10.19 0.37 3.34
N ILE A 88 -9.52 1.16 2.50
CA ILE A 88 -8.29 0.75 1.82
C ILE A 88 -7.10 1.08 2.72
N ASN A 89 -6.67 0.11 3.52
CA ASN A 89 -5.58 0.24 4.49
C ASN A 89 -4.19 0.39 3.85
N ASN A 90 -4.01 -0.19 2.67
CA ASN A 90 -2.75 -0.11 1.94
C ASN A 90 -2.98 -0.24 0.43
N ILE A 91 -2.12 0.43 -0.33
CA ILE A 91 -2.04 0.35 -1.78
C ILE A 91 -0.58 0.15 -2.19
N ALA A 92 -0.34 -0.74 -3.14
CA ALA A 92 0.98 -1.00 -3.70
C ALA A 92 0.88 -1.17 -5.22
N TYR A 93 1.75 -0.50 -5.96
CA TYR A 93 1.83 -0.59 -7.41
C TYR A 93 2.89 -1.60 -7.82
N ASN A 94 2.58 -2.41 -8.83
CA ASN A 94 3.55 -3.27 -9.48
C ASN A 94 3.12 -3.60 -10.90
N ASN A 95 3.98 -3.38 -11.89
CA ASN A 95 3.80 -3.83 -13.27
C ASN A 95 2.36 -3.63 -13.79
N GLU A 96 1.91 -2.38 -13.85
CA GLU A 96 0.58 -1.97 -14.31
C GLU A 96 -0.61 -2.46 -13.45
N THR A 97 -0.35 -3.00 -12.26
CA THR A 97 -1.38 -3.44 -11.32
C THR A 97 -1.31 -2.69 -9.99
N LEU A 98 -2.44 -2.63 -9.30
CA LEU A 98 -2.58 -2.09 -7.95
C LEU A 98 -3.07 -3.19 -7.03
N ALA A 99 -2.26 -3.55 -6.02
CA ALA A 99 -2.68 -4.37 -4.91
C ALA A 99 -3.27 -3.49 -3.80
N LEU A 100 -4.46 -3.85 -3.34
CA LEU A 100 -5.22 -3.14 -2.32
C LEU A 100 -5.42 -4.07 -1.13
N ILE A 101 -5.04 -3.62 0.06
CA ILE A 101 -5.47 -4.27 1.31
C ILE A 101 -6.75 -3.57 1.77
N ILE A 102 -7.87 -4.25 1.61
CA ILE A 102 -9.21 -3.75 1.91
C ILE A 102 -9.70 -4.44 3.19
N GLU A 103 -10.29 -3.65 4.08
CA GLU A 103 -10.89 -4.14 5.31
C GLU A 103 -12.32 -3.66 5.42
N ASN A 104 -13.20 -4.57 5.81
CA ASN A 104 -14.53 -4.25 6.29
C ASN A 104 -14.55 -4.42 7.81
N ARG A 105 -14.72 -3.32 8.54
CA ARG A 105 -14.69 -3.33 10.01
C ARG A 105 -15.95 -3.93 10.62
N ASN A 106 -17.07 -3.89 9.91
CA ASN A 106 -18.36 -4.38 10.40
C ASN A 106 -18.37 -5.90 10.47
N ASN A 107 -17.92 -6.56 9.40
CA ASN A 107 -17.90 -8.03 9.31
C ASN A 107 -16.53 -8.66 9.60
N ARG A 108 -15.50 -7.84 9.87
CA ARG A 108 -14.13 -8.27 10.21
C ARG A 108 -13.46 -9.09 9.11
N ILE A 109 -13.78 -8.77 7.87
CA ILE A 109 -13.16 -9.38 6.70
C ILE A 109 -12.04 -8.47 6.22
N LYS A 110 -10.86 -9.04 6.01
CA LYS A 110 -9.79 -8.43 5.23
C LYS A 110 -9.63 -9.17 3.93
N ARG A 111 -9.31 -8.46 2.86
CA ARG A 111 -8.90 -9.06 1.60
C ARG A 111 -7.76 -8.29 0.99
N ILE A 112 -6.95 -9.01 0.24
CA ILE A 112 -6.08 -8.41 -0.75
C ILE A 112 -6.78 -8.52 -2.10
N GLU A 113 -6.80 -7.44 -2.84
CA GLU A 113 -7.42 -7.37 -4.16
C GLU A 113 -6.44 -6.77 -5.15
N LEU A 114 -6.25 -7.45 -6.29
CA LEU A 114 -5.40 -6.96 -7.36
C LEU A 114 -6.27 -6.41 -8.48
N ARG A 115 -5.97 -5.19 -8.92
CA ARG A 115 -6.69 -4.52 -10.00
C ARG A 115 -5.74 -4.01 -11.08
N SER A 116 -6.25 -3.88 -12.29
CA SER A 116 -5.57 -3.13 -13.35
C SER A 116 -5.38 -1.67 -12.91
N SER A 117 -4.20 -1.09 -13.08
CA SER A 117 -3.98 0.32 -12.72
C SER A 117 -4.62 1.31 -13.70
N SER A 118 -4.86 0.89 -14.95
CA SER A 118 -5.41 1.74 -16.01
C SER A 118 -6.94 1.73 -16.03
N THR A 119 -7.53 0.53 -16.03
CA THR A 119 -8.99 0.34 -16.08
C THR A 119 -9.62 0.23 -14.70
N PHE A 120 -8.85 -0.22 -13.71
CA PHE A 120 -9.31 -0.53 -12.35
C PHE A 120 -10.25 -1.73 -12.26
N ASP A 121 -10.25 -2.57 -13.30
CA ASP A 121 -10.94 -3.86 -13.30
C ASP A 121 -10.28 -4.84 -12.33
N PRO A 122 -11.07 -5.64 -11.60
CA PRO A 122 -10.55 -6.67 -10.71
C PRO A 122 -9.89 -7.79 -11.50
N LEU A 123 -8.69 -8.18 -11.07
CA LEU A 123 -7.94 -9.31 -11.60
C LEU A 123 -8.14 -10.55 -10.72
N TRP A 124 -7.99 -10.39 -9.41
CA TRP A 124 -8.31 -11.41 -8.41
C TRP A 124 -8.50 -10.78 -7.03
N SER A 125 -9.12 -11.54 -6.13
CA SER A 125 -9.32 -11.14 -4.74
C SER A 125 -9.21 -12.34 -3.81
N THR A 126 -8.54 -12.14 -2.68
CA THR A 126 -8.26 -13.20 -1.71
C THR A 126 -8.53 -12.71 -0.31
N THR A 127 -9.49 -13.36 0.33
CA THR A 127 -9.91 -13.05 1.70
C THR A 127 -9.01 -13.76 2.71
N PHE A 128 -8.74 -13.07 3.82
CA PHE A 128 -8.08 -13.64 4.99
C PHE A 128 -8.73 -13.10 6.27
N ASN A 129 -8.76 -13.95 7.31
CA ASN A 129 -9.45 -13.62 8.56
C ASN A 129 -8.74 -12.49 9.30
N ALA A 130 -9.49 -11.44 9.67
CA ALA A 130 -8.98 -10.46 10.61
C ALA A 130 -9.05 -11.01 12.04
N ALA A 131 -7.92 -11.08 12.75
CA ALA A 131 -7.99 -11.15 14.21
C ALA A 131 -8.58 -9.87 14.78
N TYR A 132 -9.20 -10.00 15.95
CA TYR A 132 -9.50 -8.89 16.84
C TYR A 132 -8.24 -8.02 17.03
N GLY A 133 -8.31 -6.75 16.67
CA GLY A 133 -7.20 -5.84 16.87
C GLY A 133 -7.57 -4.39 16.57
N PHE A 134 -7.08 -3.48 17.41
CA PHE A 134 -7.36 -2.04 17.36
C PHE A 134 -6.50 -1.27 16.35
N ALA A 135 -5.62 -1.95 15.59
CA ALA A 135 -4.64 -1.33 14.69
C ALA A 135 -4.80 -1.75 13.20
N PRO A 136 -5.97 -1.49 12.58
CA PRO A 136 -6.27 -1.90 11.20
C PRO A 136 -5.30 -1.36 10.15
N TRP A 137 -4.72 -0.18 10.39
CA TRP A 137 -3.82 0.53 9.48
C TRP A 137 -2.43 -0.09 9.32
N LYS A 138 -2.14 -1.20 10.02
CA LYS A 138 -0.82 -1.84 10.00
C LYS A 138 -0.69 -3.01 9.02
N ASN A 139 -1.75 -3.38 8.31
CA ASN A 139 -1.64 -4.39 7.26
C ASN A 139 -0.98 -3.75 6.03
N ARG A 140 0.01 -4.45 5.46
CA ARG A 140 0.80 -3.96 4.32
C ARG A 140 0.94 -5.06 3.29
N ALA A 141 1.04 -4.67 2.03
CA ALA A 141 1.45 -5.53 0.94
C ALA A 141 2.84 -5.09 0.46
N CYS A 142 3.69 -6.07 0.19
CA CYS A 142 4.97 -5.87 -0.47
C CYS A 142 5.05 -6.78 -1.69
N VAL A 143 5.61 -6.26 -2.78
CA VAL A 143 5.88 -7.02 -4.00
C VAL A 143 7.07 -7.94 -3.78
N LEU A 144 6.92 -9.20 -4.17
CA LEU A 144 7.99 -10.19 -4.25
C LEU A 144 8.41 -10.41 -5.72
N LYS A 145 9.44 -11.24 -5.95
CA LYS A 145 9.82 -11.68 -7.30
C LYS A 145 8.62 -12.30 -8.04
N HIS A 146 8.65 -12.22 -9.37
CA HIS A 146 7.67 -12.87 -10.25
C HIS A 146 6.21 -12.41 -10.04
N ASN A 147 6.00 -11.15 -9.64
CA ASN A 147 4.67 -10.57 -9.38
C ASN A 147 3.87 -11.29 -8.30
N GLU A 148 4.58 -11.90 -7.34
CA GLU A 148 3.98 -12.45 -6.13
C GLU A 148 3.93 -11.37 -5.04
N TRP A 149 3.19 -11.64 -3.97
CA TRP A 149 2.93 -10.66 -2.92
C TRP A 149 3.17 -11.25 -1.54
N LEU A 150 3.79 -10.45 -0.68
CA LEU A 150 3.85 -10.69 0.75
C LEU A 150 2.81 -9.79 1.43
N VAL A 151 1.80 -10.39 2.04
CA VAL A 151 0.83 -9.67 2.86
C VAL A 151 1.19 -9.84 4.32
N ILE A 152 1.30 -8.71 5.01
CA ILE A 152 1.57 -8.63 6.43
C ILE A 152 0.23 -8.48 7.14
N ASP A 153 -0.15 -9.52 7.87
CA ASP A 153 -1.32 -9.48 8.74
C ASP A 153 -0.88 -9.24 10.18
N HIS A 154 -0.71 -7.95 10.50
CA HIS A 154 -0.18 -7.49 11.77
C HIS A 154 -0.96 -8.06 12.97
N ASN A 155 -2.30 -8.09 12.89
CA ASN A 155 -3.13 -8.48 14.04
C ASN A 155 -2.95 -9.96 14.41
N ASN A 156 -2.64 -10.81 13.43
CA ASN A 156 -2.39 -12.22 13.68
C ASN A 156 -0.90 -12.56 13.71
N SER A 157 0.00 -11.56 13.61
CA SER A 157 1.44 -11.78 13.46
C SER A 157 1.77 -12.80 12.36
N HIS A 158 1.06 -12.74 11.22
CA HIS A 158 1.26 -13.64 10.10
C HIS A 158 1.84 -12.93 8.88
N LEU A 159 2.66 -13.69 8.16
CA LEU A 159 3.08 -13.40 6.79
C LEU A 159 2.34 -14.36 5.85
N LEU A 160 1.67 -13.80 4.85
CA LEU A 160 0.98 -14.53 3.81
C LEU A 160 1.73 -14.34 2.50
N HIS A 161 2.17 -15.45 1.91
CA HIS A 161 2.71 -15.45 0.55
C HIS A 161 1.57 -15.71 -0.42
N VAL A 162 1.24 -14.73 -1.23
CA VAL A 162 0.19 -14.77 -2.24
C VAL A 162 0.84 -14.84 -3.62
N SER A 163 0.43 -15.79 -4.44
CA SER A 163 0.91 -15.95 -5.81
C SER A 163 0.39 -14.84 -6.74
N LYS A 164 0.93 -14.78 -7.95
CA LYS A 164 0.52 -13.82 -8.99
C LYS A 164 -0.96 -13.90 -9.40
N ASP A 165 -1.59 -15.06 -9.20
CA ASP A 165 -2.99 -15.37 -9.49
C ASP A 165 -3.89 -15.33 -8.24
N GLY A 166 -3.35 -14.86 -7.10
CA GLY A 166 -4.13 -14.62 -5.89
C GLY A 166 -4.20 -15.79 -4.92
N HIS A 167 -3.65 -16.96 -5.22
CA HIS A 167 -3.66 -18.08 -4.28
C HIS A 167 -2.68 -17.87 -3.11
N VAL A 168 -3.13 -18.16 -1.89
CA VAL A 168 -2.24 -18.18 -0.72
C VAL A 168 -1.36 -19.44 -0.80
N LYS A 169 -0.09 -19.26 -1.14
CA LYS A 169 0.90 -20.35 -1.23
C LYS A 169 1.31 -20.84 0.14
N THR A 170 1.51 -19.91 1.08
CA THR A 170 2.00 -20.22 2.41
C THR A 170 1.55 -19.15 3.39
N LYS A 171 1.27 -19.58 4.62
CA LYS A 171 1.03 -18.73 5.79
C LYS A 171 2.05 -19.10 6.85
N ARG A 172 2.78 -18.11 7.39
CA ARG A 172 3.77 -18.30 8.46
C ARG A 172 3.51 -17.34 9.60
N SER A 173 3.56 -17.85 10.83
CA SER A 173 3.64 -17.02 12.03
C SER A 173 5.02 -16.39 12.12
N TYR A 174 5.08 -15.17 12.63
CA TYR A 174 6.32 -14.42 12.79
C TYR A 174 6.30 -13.71 14.14
N GLU A 175 7.32 -13.98 14.96
CA GLU A 175 7.50 -13.33 16.25
C GLU A 175 8.86 -12.64 16.31
N PRO A 176 8.93 -11.36 16.74
CA PRO A 176 7.85 -10.49 17.20
C PRO A 176 6.99 -9.91 16.05
N THR A 177 5.80 -9.36 16.37
CA THR A 177 4.82 -8.87 15.38
C THR A 177 5.44 -7.98 14.30
N VAL A 178 5.14 -8.31 13.05
CA VAL A 178 5.65 -7.58 11.88
C VAL A 178 4.88 -6.27 11.69
N ASN A 179 5.61 -5.16 11.64
CA ASN A 179 5.08 -3.83 11.36
C ASN A 179 5.16 -3.45 9.87
N ASN A 180 6.21 -3.91 9.18
CA ASN A 180 6.40 -3.66 7.75
C ASN A 180 7.36 -4.66 7.13
N ALA A 181 7.34 -4.80 5.81
CA ALA A 181 8.32 -5.58 5.07
C ALA A 181 8.54 -4.95 3.70
N VAL A 182 9.77 -5.06 3.20
CA VAL A 182 10.16 -4.54 1.90
C VAL A 182 11.21 -5.46 1.27
N LEU A 183 11.10 -5.69 -0.04
CA LEU A 183 12.14 -6.33 -0.82
C LEU A 183 13.20 -5.28 -1.20
N LEU A 184 14.43 -5.48 -0.73
CA LEU A 184 15.60 -4.68 -1.07
C LEU A 184 16.35 -5.36 -2.21
N GLY A 185 16.54 -4.62 -3.31
CA GLY A 185 17.13 -5.16 -4.53
C GLY A 185 16.32 -6.35 -5.04
N THR A 186 17.02 -7.41 -5.44
CA THR A 186 16.35 -8.60 -5.96
C THR A 186 16.18 -9.69 -4.91
N ASN A 187 16.94 -9.74 -3.82
CA ASN A 187 17.06 -10.97 -3.02
C ASN A 187 17.13 -10.77 -1.50
N ILE A 188 16.88 -9.57 -0.97
CA ILE A 188 16.90 -9.33 0.48
C ILE A 188 15.52 -8.87 0.92
N LEU A 189 14.81 -9.71 1.67
CA LEU A 189 13.57 -9.32 2.34
C LEU A 189 13.92 -8.71 3.70
N ALA A 190 13.67 -7.41 3.86
CA ALA A 190 13.80 -6.71 5.13
C ALA A 190 12.43 -6.65 5.83
N ILE A 191 12.36 -7.15 7.06
CA ILE A 191 11.16 -7.20 7.88
C ILE A 191 11.37 -6.34 9.12
N LYS A 192 10.57 -5.28 9.23
CA LYS A 192 10.54 -4.41 10.40
C LYS A 192 9.54 -4.95 11.42
N THR A 193 10.00 -5.13 12.65
CA THR A 193 9.18 -5.48 13.82
C THR A 193 9.05 -4.28 14.75
N ALA A 194 8.56 -4.47 15.98
CA ALA A 194 8.59 -3.41 17.00
C ALA A 194 10.03 -3.09 17.43
N ASP A 195 10.86 -4.14 17.54
CA ASP A 195 12.16 -4.05 18.21
C ASP A 195 13.32 -3.95 17.21
N ASN A 196 13.23 -4.66 16.09
CA ASN A 196 14.35 -4.85 15.15
C ASN A 196 13.94 -4.82 13.68
N VAL A 197 14.93 -4.69 12.80
CA VAL A 197 14.83 -4.97 11.37
C VAL A 197 15.60 -6.27 11.07
N ASN A 198 14.89 -7.30 10.64
CA ASN A 198 15.46 -8.60 10.28
C ASN A 198 15.58 -8.70 8.75
N CYS A 199 16.76 -9.09 8.26
CA CYS A 199 17.01 -9.23 6.83
C CYS A 199 17.20 -10.70 6.46
N TYR A 200 16.44 -11.17 5.46
CA TYR A 200 16.47 -12.55 4.98
C TYR A 200 16.87 -12.58 3.51
N ARG A 201 17.74 -13.52 3.13
CA ARG A 201 18.09 -13.75 1.73
C ARG A 201 17.08 -14.70 1.09
N ILE A 202 16.50 -14.31 -0.06
CA ILE A 202 15.43 -15.03 -0.78
C ILE A 202 15.64 -15.10 -2.30
#